data_AF-A0AAV5HCN5-F1
#
_entry.id   AF-A0AAV5HCN5-F1
#
_cell.length_a   1.000
_cell.length_b   1.000
_cell.length_c   1.000
_cell.angle_alpha   90.00
_cell.angle_beta   90.00
_cell.angle_gamma   90.00
#
_symmetry.space_group_name_H-M   'P 1'
#
loop_
_entity.id
_entity.type
_entity.pdbx_description
1 polymer ?
#
loop_
_entity_poly.entity_id
_entity_poly.type
_entity_poly.pdbx_seq_one_letter_code
_entity_poly.pdbx_strand_id
1 'polypeptide(L)'
;MHYAIIKELLESQSPLFKRVNKGDYSNVCFLGARDEEQGTYDKNYTNRLRLAYFLLYEHIDSEDIIRNLFLEELKDRETNSFQGIGPVLEILTCLLVKYNQDGNYDILFERAKSANFDCACGYDPDIEMSEDISECDIYDCISIAIDMGYPETAARLVELWKKSVAEWDKRNFERLITFNKDSKRESENEEPLKALVDTAYKKGTNSDIIGAWRNLIHYYIRFERPEQAYSCFQRLIREGDLPKIYHIRLFEYILEDCMELICLYSEKAGELWAWARPFVIERADDMFGNLYEKSILAAKAVNDEFVRELEHHYQLWKERMQL
;
A
#
# COMPACT_ATOMS: atom_id res chain seq x y z
N MET A 1 -20.38 -18.91 -1.63
CA MET A 1 -19.18 -19.75 -1.83
C MET A 1 -17.95 -19.05 -1.27
N HIS A 2 -17.74 -17.78 -1.58
CA HIS A 2 -16.71 -16.90 -1.00
C HIS A 2 -17.01 -16.54 0.47
N TYR A 3 -18.24 -16.15 0.81
CA TYR A 3 -18.62 -15.81 2.19
C TYR A 3 -18.41 -16.96 3.20
N ALA A 4 -18.51 -18.22 2.74
CA ALA A 4 -18.25 -19.39 3.60
C ALA A 4 -16.79 -19.47 4.06
N ILE A 5 -15.85 -18.98 3.24
CA ILE A 5 -14.43 -18.90 3.59
C ILE A 5 -14.22 -17.84 4.68
N ILE A 6 -14.92 -16.71 4.59
CA ILE A 6 -14.85 -15.67 5.62
C ILE A 6 -15.55 -16.11 6.90
N LYS A 7 -16.65 -16.85 6.80
CA LYS A 7 -17.31 -17.42 7.98
C LYS A 7 -16.36 -18.36 8.76
N GLU A 8 -15.66 -19.25 8.09
CA GLU A 8 -14.63 -20.09 8.73
C GLU A 8 -13.53 -19.22 9.40
N LEU A 9 -13.14 -18.14 8.73
CA LEU A 9 -12.15 -17.21 9.26
C LEU A 9 -12.63 -16.48 10.52
N LEU A 10 -13.90 -16.05 10.56
CA LEU A 10 -14.53 -15.45 11.73
C LEU A 10 -14.64 -16.45 12.88
N GLU A 11 -15.12 -17.67 12.62
CA GLU A 11 -15.22 -18.73 13.62
C GLU A 11 -13.85 -19.01 14.29
N SER A 12 -12.75 -18.89 13.54
CA SER A 12 -11.40 -19.04 14.07
C SER A 12 -10.99 -17.95 15.08
N GLN A 13 -11.73 -16.84 15.18
CA GLN A 13 -11.52 -15.77 16.18
C GLN A 13 -12.22 -16.06 17.52
N SER A 14 -13.04 -17.11 17.62
CA SER A 14 -13.73 -17.51 18.86
C SER A 14 -12.80 -17.59 20.09
N PRO A 15 -11.55 -18.10 20.02
CA PRO A 15 -10.63 -18.11 21.16
C PRO A 15 -10.21 -16.70 21.62
N LEU A 16 -10.04 -15.76 20.68
CA LEU A 16 -9.71 -14.37 21.02
C LEU A 16 -10.88 -13.72 21.77
N PHE A 17 -12.10 -13.86 21.23
CA PHE A 17 -13.32 -13.38 21.88
C PHE A 17 -13.50 -13.99 23.28
N LYS A 18 -13.32 -15.30 23.44
CA LYS A 18 -13.46 -15.98 24.75
C LYS A 18 -12.49 -15.46 25.82
N ARG A 19 -11.30 -14.97 25.43
CA ARG A 19 -10.37 -14.32 26.38
C ARG A 19 -10.87 -12.94 26.80
N VAL A 20 -11.26 -12.12 25.82
CA VAL A 20 -11.80 -10.78 26.05
C VAL A 20 -13.06 -10.83 26.91
N ASN A 21 -13.97 -11.78 26.63
CA ASN A 21 -15.18 -12.00 27.40
C ASN A 21 -14.92 -12.46 28.86
N LYS A 22 -13.71 -12.95 29.17
CA LYS A 22 -13.26 -13.26 30.53
C LYS A 22 -12.51 -12.10 31.19
N GLY A 23 -12.43 -10.94 30.52
CA GLY A 23 -11.73 -9.75 31.00
C GLY A 23 -10.26 -9.65 30.59
N ASP A 24 -9.74 -10.57 29.77
CA ASP A 24 -8.36 -10.49 29.26
C ASP A 24 -8.31 -9.75 27.92
N TYR A 25 -7.98 -8.46 28.00
CA TYR A 25 -7.82 -7.57 26.84
C TYR A 25 -6.37 -7.42 26.37
N SER A 26 -5.42 -8.18 26.92
CA SER A 26 -3.97 -8.01 26.69
C SER A 26 -3.56 -7.99 25.22
N ASN A 27 -4.29 -8.72 24.36
CA ASN A 27 -4.00 -8.85 22.93
C ASN A 27 -4.80 -7.89 22.04
N VAL A 28 -5.66 -7.03 22.60
CA VAL A 28 -6.52 -6.09 21.86
C VAL A 28 -6.43 -4.65 22.37
N CYS A 29 -5.94 -4.44 23.59
CA CYS A 29 -5.59 -3.10 24.11
C CYS A 29 -4.49 -2.46 23.28
N PHE A 30 -4.54 -1.15 23.14
CA PHE A 30 -3.54 -0.37 22.41
C PHE A 30 -2.15 -0.63 22.98
N LEU A 31 -1.23 -1.02 22.10
CA LEU A 31 0.17 -1.22 22.42
C LEU A 31 1.03 -0.50 21.39
N GLY A 32 1.20 0.81 21.62
CA GLY A 32 2.03 1.66 20.79
C GLY A 32 3.48 1.19 20.69
N ALA A 33 4.02 1.25 19.48
CA ALA A 33 5.40 0.99 19.14
C ALA A 33 5.87 2.00 18.08
N ARG A 34 7.17 2.02 17.81
CA ARG A 34 7.77 2.87 16.78
C ARG A 34 8.72 2.06 15.92
N ASP A 35 8.65 2.30 14.63
CA ASP A 35 9.55 1.82 13.60
C ASP A 35 10.21 3.02 12.92
N GLU A 36 11.46 2.87 12.48
CA GLU A 36 12.20 3.97 11.84
C GLU A 36 11.63 4.30 10.45
N GLU A 37 11.10 3.31 9.73
CA GLU A 37 10.50 3.48 8.41
C GLU A 37 8.99 3.74 8.49
N GLN A 38 8.30 3.09 9.42
CA GLN A 38 6.82 3.10 9.55
C GLN A 38 6.31 3.99 10.70
N GLY A 39 7.12 4.86 11.29
CA GLY A 39 6.67 5.77 12.34
C GLY A 39 6.04 5.05 13.55
N THR A 40 5.03 5.65 14.18
CA THR A 40 4.30 5.01 15.30
C THR A 40 3.18 4.09 14.82
N TYR A 41 2.99 2.93 15.48
CA TYR A 41 1.95 1.95 15.16
C TYR A 41 1.46 1.18 16.38
N ASP A 42 0.28 0.58 16.31
CA ASP A 42 -0.28 -0.30 17.36
C ASP A 42 -0.03 -1.78 17.05
N LYS A 43 0.74 -2.45 17.92
CA LYS A 43 1.04 -3.89 17.81
C LYS A 43 -0.18 -4.79 17.87
N ASN A 44 -1.26 -4.35 18.51
CA ASN A 44 -2.48 -5.12 18.71
C ASN A 44 -3.60 -4.76 17.72
N TYR A 45 -3.37 -3.84 16.79
CA TYR A 45 -4.38 -3.35 15.84
C TYR A 45 -5.08 -4.50 15.10
N THR A 46 -4.32 -5.42 14.49
CA THR A 46 -4.90 -6.53 13.72
C THR A 46 -5.78 -7.45 14.58
N ASN A 47 -5.43 -7.66 15.86
CA ASN A 47 -6.28 -8.46 16.76
C ASN A 47 -7.56 -7.70 17.14
N ARG A 48 -7.48 -6.37 17.35
CA ARG A 48 -8.67 -5.54 17.57
C ARG A 48 -9.60 -5.58 16.36
N LEU A 49 -9.05 -5.49 15.15
CA LEU A 49 -9.79 -5.58 13.89
C LEU A 49 -10.46 -6.94 13.70
N ARG A 50 -9.73 -8.03 13.94
CA ARG A 50 -10.29 -9.40 13.91
C ARG A 50 -11.48 -9.53 14.86
N LEU A 51 -11.38 -8.95 16.06
CA LEU A 51 -12.45 -9.00 17.03
C LEU A 51 -13.62 -8.09 16.63
N ALA A 52 -13.38 -6.92 16.06
CA ALA A 52 -14.45 -6.04 15.54
C ALA A 52 -15.27 -6.74 14.45
N TYR A 53 -14.61 -7.36 13.46
CA TYR A 53 -15.30 -8.18 12.45
C TYR A 53 -16.06 -9.35 13.06
N PHE A 54 -15.48 -10.03 14.07
CA PHE A 54 -16.17 -11.11 14.78
C PHE A 54 -17.45 -10.63 15.47
N LEU A 55 -17.40 -9.50 16.18
CA LEU A 55 -18.57 -8.94 16.86
C LEU A 55 -19.67 -8.55 15.85
N LEU A 56 -19.29 -7.94 14.72
CA LEU A 56 -20.19 -7.52 13.65
C LEU A 56 -20.94 -8.69 13.03
N TYR A 57 -20.21 -9.67 12.51
CA TYR A 57 -20.81 -10.73 11.68
C TYR A 57 -21.32 -11.95 12.46
N GLU A 58 -20.87 -12.15 13.71
CA GLU A 58 -21.47 -13.15 14.61
C GLU A 58 -22.59 -12.56 15.48
N HIS A 59 -22.97 -11.30 15.23
CA HIS A 59 -24.03 -10.56 15.94
C HIS A 59 -23.88 -10.64 17.47
N ILE A 60 -22.68 -10.38 17.96
CA ILE A 60 -22.39 -10.43 19.40
C ILE A 60 -22.69 -9.08 20.03
N ASP A 61 -23.84 -9.00 20.69
CA ASP A 61 -24.25 -7.81 21.44
C ASP A 61 -23.51 -7.72 22.78
N SER A 62 -22.48 -6.89 22.85
CA SER A 62 -21.74 -6.63 24.09
C SER A 62 -21.26 -5.18 24.16
N GLU A 63 -22.12 -4.30 24.69
CA GLU A 63 -21.84 -2.86 24.84
C GLU A 63 -20.50 -2.59 25.52
N ASP A 64 -20.21 -3.27 26.63
CA ASP A 64 -18.95 -3.08 27.38
C ASP A 64 -17.72 -3.44 26.55
N ILE A 65 -17.75 -4.56 25.81
CA ILE A 65 -16.64 -4.97 24.95
C ILE A 65 -16.47 -3.96 23.82
N ILE A 66 -17.57 -3.62 23.12
CA ILE A 66 -17.55 -2.68 21.98
C ILE A 66 -16.98 -1.33 22.44
N ARG A 67 -17.50 -0.76 23.53
CA ARG A 67 -17.01 0.50 24.11
C ARG A 67 -15.53 0.42 24.47
N ASN A 68 -15.09 -0.67 25.11
CA ASN A 68 -13.69 -0.83 25.50
C ASN A 68 -12.78 -0.89 24.26
N LEU A 69 -13.14 -1.64 23.22
CA LEU A 69 -12.37 -1.67 21.98
C LEU A 69 -12.34 -0.29 21.30
N PHE A 70 -13.46 0.45 21.32
CA PHE A 70 -13.55 1.80 20.74
C PHE A 70 -12.56 2.75 21.42
N LEU A 71 -12.52 2.72 22.76
CA LEU A 71 -11.58 3.54 23.54
C LEU A 71 -10.11 3.19 23.26
N GLU A 72 -9.79 1.91 23.02
CA GLU A 72 -8.45 1.50 22.63
C GLU A 72 -8.11 1.94 21.20
N GLU A 73 -9.07 1.94 20.29
CA GLU A 73 -8.90 2.44 18.92
C GLU A 73 -8.63 3.94 18.87
N LEU A 74 -9.32 4.72 19.69
CA LEU A 74 -9.05 6.17 19.79
C LEU A 74 -7.60 6.46 20.17
N LYS A 75 -7.00 5.67 21.07
CA LYS A 75 -5.59 5.87 21.45
C LYS A 75 -4.66 5.71 20.26
N ASP A 76 -4.92 4.74 19.37
CA ASP A 76 -4.15 4.59 18.14
C ASP A 76 -4.39 5.78 17.21
N ARG A 77 -5.65 6.12 16.92
CA ARG A 77 -5.98 7.23 16.00
C ARG A 77 -5.43 8.59 16.43
N GLU A 78 -5.28 8.83 17.72
CA GLU A 78 -4.71 10.06 18.29
C GLU A 78 -3.17 10.10 18.30
N THR A 79 -2.50 8.94 18.19
CA THR A 79 -1.04 8.85 18.37
C THR A 79 -0.29 8.25 17.19
N ASN A 80 -1.01 7.68 16.21
CA ASN A 80 -0.44 7.11 15.01
C ASN A 80 0.08 8.22 14.09
N SER A 81 1.33 8.06 13.65
CA SER A 81 2.01 9.00 12.76
C SER A 81 1.40 8.97 11.36
N PHE A 82 0.83 7.82 10.97
CA PHE A 82 -0.01 7.70 9.79
C PHE A 82 -1.44 8.05 10.16
N GLN A 83 -1.96 9.06 9.46
CA GLN A 83 -3.36 9.48 9.58
C GLN A 83 -4.28 8.43 8.93
N GLY A 84 -5.54 8.41 9.35
CA GLY A 84 -6.56 7.53 8.78
C GLY A 84 -7.71 7.27 9.75
N ILE A 85 -8.85 6.83 9.21
CA ILE A 85 -10.02 6.41 10.00
C ILE A 85 -9.86 4.95 10.39
N GLY A 86 -9.68 4.09 9.39
CA GLY A 86 -9.44 2.65 9.52
C GLY A 86 -10.70 1.84 9.86
N PRO A 87 -10.80 0.59 9.36
CA PRO A 87 -12.01 -0.23 9.49
C PRO A 87 -12.40 -0.54 10.93
N VAL A 88 -11.45 -0.58 11.88
CA VAL A 88 -11.78 -0.81 13.30
C VAL A 88 -12.70 0.27 13.84
N LEU A 89 -12.39 1.55 13.57
CA LEU A 89 -13.17 2.66 14.08
C LEU A 89 -14.57 2.70 13.44
N GLU A 90 -14.66 2.42 12.14
CA GLU A 90 -15.92 2.35 11.39
C GLU A 90 -16.83 1.23 11.91
N ILE A 91 -16.31 0.01 12.03
CA ILE A 91 -17.07 -1.15 12.55
C ILE A 91 -17.54 -0.89 13.98
N LEU A 92 -16.66 -0.41 14.85
CA LEU A 92 -17.03 -0.16 16.24
C LEU A 92 -17.98 1.03 16.38
N THR A 93 -17.96 2.01 15.47
CA THR A 93 -18.96 3.09 15.41
C THR A 93 -20.34 2.51 15.06
N CYS A 94 -20.44 1.73 13.98
CA CYS A 94 -21.67 1.06 13.56
C CYS A 94 -22.24 0.15 14.66
N LEU A 95 -21.39 -0.52 15.43
CA LEU A 95 -21.82 -1.34 16.57
C LEU A 95 -22.25 -0.51 17.79
N LEU A 96 -21.51 0.56 18.11
CA LEU A 96 -21.76 1.36 19.33
C LEU A 96 -22.98 2.28 19.19
N VAL A 97 -23.30 2.75 17.99
CA VAL A 97 -24.45 3.64 17.74
C VAL A 97 -25.78 3.02 18.18
N LYS A 98 -25.88 1.67 18.13
CA LYS A 98 -27.03 0.89 18.62
C LYS A 98 -27.35 1.16 20.10
N TYR A 99 -26.33 1.53 20.88
CA TYR A 99 -26.44 1.83 22.31
C TYR A 99 -26.51 3.33 22.61
N ASN A 100 -26.50 4.20 21.60
CA ASN A 100 -26.43 5.67 21.75
C ASN A 100 -27.81 6.37 21.75
N GLN A 101 -28.90 5.70 22.14
CA GLN A 101 -30.25 6.29 22.07
C GLN A 101 -30.41 7.55 22.93
N ASP A 102 -29.68 7.63 24.05
CA ASP A 102 -29.72 8.74 24.99
C ASP A 102 -28.54 9.73 24.80
N GLY A 103 -27.72 9.57 23.75
CA GLY A 103 -26.54 10.41 23.50
C GLY A 103 -25.38 10.17 24.48
N ASN A 104 -25.35 9.02 25.16
CA ASN A 104 -24.31 8.66 26.13
C ASN A 104 -22.91 8.47 25.51
N TYR A 105 -22.82 8.29 24.19
CA TYR A 105 -21.60 8.12 23.41
C TYR A 105 -21.26 9.30 22.50
N ASP A 106 -22.06 10.37 22.48
CA ASP A 106 -21.82 11.56 21.64
C ASP A 106 -20.41 12.13 21.86
N ILE A 107 -19.95 12.18 23.12
CA ILE A 107 -18.60 12.65 23.47
C ILE A 107 -17.51 11.73 22.87
N LEU A 108 -17.75 10.42 22.78
CA LEU A 108 -16.80 9.50 22.16
C LEU A 108 -16.79 9.65 20.63
N PHE A 109 -17.94 9.86 20.01
CA PHE A 109 -18.01 10.10 18.56
C PHE A 109 -17.38 11.44 18.17
N GLU A 110 -17.57 12.50 18.96
CA GLU A 110 -16.85 13.76 18.76
C GLU A 110 -15.34 13.60 18.97
N ARG A 111 -14.92 12.81 19.97
CA ARG A 111 -13.51 12.47 20.15
C ARG A 111 -12.95 11.73 18.94
N ALA A 112 -13.68 10.75 18.40
CA ALA A 112 -13.32 10.05 17.16
C ALA A 112 -13.19 11.00 15.98
N LYS A 113 -14.16 11.92 15.79
CA LYS A 113 -14.13 12.94 14.75
C LYS A 113 -12.88 13.82 14.86
N SER A 114 -12.46 14.16 16.06
CA SER A 114 -11.30 15.02 16.32
C SER A 114 -9.95 14.29 16.42
N ALA A 115 -9.92 12.95 16.32
CA ALA A 115 -8.74 12.16 16.65
C ALA A 115 -7.52 12.48 15.75
N ASN A 116 -7.76 12.73 14.47
CA ASN A 116 -6.73 13.08 13.49
C ASN A 116 -7.35 13.80 12.28
N PHE A 117 -6.51 14.23 11.32
CA PHE A 117 -6.97 15.00 10.15
C PHE A 117 -8.00 14.22 9.30
N ASP A 118 -7.73 12.95 9.02
CA ASP A 118 -8.61 12.12 8.18
C ASP A 118 -9.94 11.83 8.86
N CYS A 119 -9.95 11.62 10.17
CA CYS A 119 -11.18 11.53 10.95
C CYS A 119 -11.97 12.85 10.86
N ALA A 120 -11.32 14.00 11.04
CA ALA A 120 -11.99 15.30 10.98
C ALA A 120 -12.67 15.52 9.62
N CYS A 121 -12.03 15.05 8.54
CA CYS A 121 -12.58 15.16 7.19
C CYS A 121 -13.65 14.10 6.87
N GLY A 122 -13.48 12.85 7.28
CA GLY A 122 -14.23 11.71 6.75
C GLY A 122 -14.99 10.84 7.76
N TYR A 123 -14.72 10.95 9.06
CA TYR A 123 -15.44 10.16 10.07
C TYR A 123 -16.93 10.51 10.05
N ASP A 124 -17.76 9.46 10.02
CA ASP A 124 -19.22 9.53 10.03
C ASP A 124 -19.77 8.71 11.20
N PRO A 125 -20.38 9.34 12.22
CA PRO A 125 -21.01 8.63 13.34
C PRO A 125 -22.26 7.83 12.92
N ASP A 126 -22.85 8.16 11.77
CA ASP A 126 -24.06 7.53 11.24
C ASP A 126 -23.74 6.46 10.18
N ILE A 127 -22.49 5.96 10.14
CA ILE A 127 -22.06 4.96 9.18
C ILE A 127 -22.90 3.68 9.27
N GLU A 128 -23.49 3.30 8.14
CA GLU A 128 -24.23 2.05 7.99
C GLU A 128 -23.32 0.96 7.41
N MET A 129 -23.28 -0.20 8.05
CA MET A 129 -22.58 -1.38 7.56
C MET A 129 -23.53 -2.57 7.58
N SER A 130 -23.43 -3.43 6.56
CA SER A 130 -24.17 -4.69 6.59
C SER A 130 -23.59 -5.62 7.66
N GLU A 131 -24.48 -6.16 8.49
CA GLU A 131 -24.13 -7.18 9.46
C GLU A 131 -24.31 -8.60 8.89
N ASP A 132 -24.93 -8.73 7.72
CA ASP A 132 -25.10 -10.03 7.06
C ASP A 132 -23.90 -10.30 6.14
N ILE A 133 -23.02 -11.19 6.58
CA ILE A 133 -21.87 -11.64 5.80
C ILE A 133 -22.24 -12.22 4.42
N SER A 134 -23.49 -12.65 4.22
CA SER A 134 -23.95 -13.15 2.93
C SER A 134 -24.15 -12.05 1.89
N GLU A 135 -24.25 -10.79 2.33
CA GLU A 135 -24.30 -9.60 1.47
C GLU A 135 -22.91 -9.16 0.99
N CYS A 136 -21.83 -9.60 1.67
CA CYS A 136 -20.46 -9.34 1.24
C CYS A 136 -20.20 -9.92 -0.14
N ASP A 137 -19.75 -9.09 -1.06
CA ASP A 137 -19.28 -9.55 -2.36
C ASP A 137 -17.87 -10.16 -2.26
N ILE A 138 -17.32 -10.59 -3.40
CA ILE A 138 -15.99 -11.21 -3.40
C ILE A 138 -14.87 -10.21 -3.11
N TYR A 139 -15.05 -8.93 -3.42
CA TYR A 139 -14.10 -7.86 -3.11
C TYR A 139 -14.08 -7.59 -1.61
N ASP A 140 -15.26 -7.50 -0.98
CA ASP A 140 -15.39 -7.35 0.47
C ASP A 140 -14.68 -8.50 1.19
N CYS A 141 -14.92 -9.74 0.74
CA CYS A 141 -14.28 -10.91 1.32
C CYS A 141 -12.74 -10.87 1.18
N ILE A 142 -12.21 -10.46 0.02
CA ILE A 142 -10.76 -10.31 -0.17
C ILE A 142 -10.21 -9.26 0.80
N SER A 143 -10.87 -8.10 0.91
CA SER A 143 -10.48 -7.02 1.83
C SER A 143 -10.47 -7.50 3.28
N ILE A 144 -11.54 -8.15 3.74
CA ILE A 144 -11.63 -8.70 5.10
C ILE A 144 -10.48 -9.67 5.39
N ALA A 145 -10.16 -10.57 4.46
CA ALA A 145 -9.07 -11.51 4.64
C ALA A 145 -7.68 -10.83 4.72
N ILE A 146 -7.45 -9.78 3.91
CA ILE A 146 -6.23 -8.97 3.95
C ILE A 146 -6.14 -8.22 5.29
N ASP A 147 -7.20 -7.52 5.67
CA ASP A 147 -7.31 -6.72 6.90
C ASP A 147 -7.06 -7.57 8.15
N MET A 148 -7.65 -8.76 8.19
CA MET A 148 -7.46 -9.72 9.28
C MET A 148 -6.05 -10.35 9.25
N GLY A 149 -5.21 -10.07 8.26
CA GLY A 149 -3.84 -10.58 8.16
C GLY A 149 -3.76 -12.06 7.78
N TYR A 150 -4.65 -12.52 6.89
CA TYR A 150 -4.70 -13.91 6.40
C TYR A 150 -4.43 -13.97 4.87
N PRO A 151 -3.17 -13.77 4.45
CA PRO A 151 -2.81 -13.68 3.03
C PRO A 151 -3.16 -14.93 2.22
N GLU A 152 -3.06 -16.13 2.81
CA GLU A 152 -3.44 -17.38 2.13
C GLU A 152 -4.95 -17.49 1.89
N THR A 153 -5.76 -16.98 2.83
CA THR A 153 -7.21 -16.91 2.67
C THR A 153 -7.58 -15.89 1.59
N ALA A 154 -6.94 -14.71 1.61
CA ALA A 154 -7.10 -13.70 0.57
C ALA A 154 -6.72 -14.26 -0.81
N ALA A 155 -5.59 -14.95 -0.92
CA ALA A 155 -5.14 -15.63 -2.13
C ALA A 155 -6.17 -16.63 -2.68
N ARG A 156 -6.79 -17.45 -1.82
CA ARG A 156 -7.86 -18.39 -2.24
C ARG A 156 -9.08 -17.64 -2.79
N LEU A 157 -9.44 -16.51 -2.19
CA LEU A 157 -10.54 -15.67 -2.65
C LEU A 157 -10.21 -14.98 -3.99
N VAL A 158 -8.97 -14.52 -4.16
CA VAL A 158 -8.47 -13.98 -5.44
C VAL A 158 -8.56 -15.02 -6.56
N GLU A 159 -8.26 -16.29 -6.30
CA GLU A 159 -8.45 -17.37 -7.29
C GLU A 159 -9.92 -17.62 -7.64
N LEU A 160 -10.85 -17.42 -6.71
CA LEU A 160 -12.28 -17.46 -7.02
C LEU A 160 -12.69 -16.25 -7.87
N TRP A 161 -12.17 -15.07 -7.54
CA TRP A 161 -12.42 -13.84 -8.30
C TRP A 161 -11.90 -13.95 -9.73
N LYS A 162 -10.68 -14.44 -9.94
CA LYS A 162 -10.11 -14.68 -11.28
C LYS A 162 -11.04 -15.51 -12.19
N LYS A 163 -11.79 -16.46 -11.62
CA LYS A 163 -12.74 -17.31 -12.36
C LYS A 163 -14.05 -16.60 -12.74
N SER A 164 -14.40 -15.51 -12.05
CA SER A 164 -15.59 -14.71 -12.37
C SER A 164 -15.29 -13.53 -13.30
N VAL A 165 -14.00 -13.22 -13.54
CA VAL A 165 -13.59 -12.17 -14.49
C VAL A 165 -13.99 -12.56 -15.91
N ALA A 166 -14.94 -11.80 -16.48
CA ALA A 166 -15.42 -12.01 -17.84
C ALA A 166 -14.41 -11.56 -18.92
N GLU A 167 -13.69 -10.46 -18.66
CA GLU A 167 -12.68 -9.91 -19.57
C GLU A 167 -11.48 -9.40 -18.77
N TRP A 168 -10.28 -9.75 -19.22
CA TRP A 168 -9.03 -9.25 -18.67
C TRP A 168 -8.63 -7.93 -19.35
N ASP A 169 -9.12 -6.82 -18.80
CA ASP A 169 -8.83 -5.46 -19.23
C ASP A 169 -7.81 -4.76 -18.29
N LYS A 170 -7.49 -3.49 -18.59
CA LYS A 170 -6.58 -2.67 -17.77
C LYS A 170 -6.99 -2.67 -16.29
N ARG A 171 -8.29 -2.47 -16.03
CA ARG A 171 -8.84 -2.36 -14.67
C ARG A 171 -8.67 -3.67 -13.89
N ASN A 172 -8.93 -4.82 -14.52
CA ASN A 172 -8.82 -6.12 -13.87
C ASN A 172 -7.35 -6.52 -13.66
N PHE A 173 -6.44 -6.20 -14.58
CA PHE A 173 -5.01 -6.42 -14.34
C PHE A 173 -4.44 -5.56 -13.23
N GLU A 174 -4.76 -4.26 -13.20
CA GLU A 174 -4.36 -3.35 -12.11
C GLU A 174 -4.88 -3.88 -10.76
N ARG A 175 -6.11 -4.39 -10.73
CA ARG A 175 -6.71 -4.98 -9.53
C ARG A 175 -5.99 -6.23 -9.07
N LEU A 176 -5.65 -7.13 -10.00
CA LEU A 176 -4.90 -8.33 -9.69
C LEU A 176 -3.53 -7.98 -9.10
N ILE A 177 -2.86 -6.95 -9.61
CA ILE A 177 -1.57 -6.48 -9.09
C ILE A 177 -1.71 -6.01 -7.64
N THR A 178 -2.75 -5.22 -7.34
CA THR A 178 -3.05 -4.79 -5.96
C THR A 178 -3.33 -5.98 -5.05
N PHE A 179 -4.21 -6.90 -5.46
CA PHE A 179 -4.51 -8.09 -4.67
C PHE A 179 -3.29 -8.96 -4.38
N ASN A 180 -2.42 -9.15 -5.37
CA ASN A 180 -1.18 -9.89 -5.18
C ASN A 180 -0.25 -9.17 -4.21
N LYS A 181 -0.17 -7.83 -4.25
CA LYS A 181 0.60 -7.05 -3.27
C LYS A 181 0.08 -7.22 -1.85
N ASP A 182 -1.22 -7.02 -1.67
CA ASP A 182 -1.82 -7.03 -0.34
C ASP A 182 -1.91 -8.45 0.25
N SER A 183 -1.87 -9.47 -0.61
CA SER A 183 -1.78 -10.89 -0.23
C SER A 183 -0.34 -11.43 -0.15
N LYS A 184 0.69 -10.58 -0.26
CA LYS A 184 2.12 -10.97 -0.21
C LYS A 184 2.56 -11.94 -1.31
N ARG A 185 1.98 -11.82 -2.50
CA ARG A 185 2.22 -12.62 -3.71
C ARG A 185 2.70 -11.74 -4.87
N GLU A 186 3.43 -10.66 -4.58
CA GLU A 186 3.92 -9.74 -5.62
C GLU A 186 4.76 -10.44 -6.69
N SER A 187 5.42 -11.55 -6.37
CA SER A 187 6.21 -12.33 -7.32
C SER A 187 5.38 -12.82 -8.51
N GLU A 188 4.06 -12.90 -8.39
CA GLU A 188 3.12 -13.31 -9.44
C GLU A 188 2.69 -12.15 -10.36
N ASN A 189 3.17 -10.94 -10.13
CA ASN A 189 2.79 -9.76 -10.90
C ASN A 189 3.44 -9.64 -12.28
N GLU A 190 4.37 -10.52 -12.65
CA GLU A 190 5.05 -10.43 -13.94
C GLU A 190 4.09 -10.46 -15.14
N GLU A 191 3.23 -11.47 -15.21
CA GLU A 191 2.28 -11.64 -16.32
C GLU A 191 1.21 -10.53 -16.41
N PRO A 192 0.55 -10.11 -15.32
CA PRO A 192 -0.37 -8.96 -15.42
C PRO A 192 0.34 -7.66 -15.78
N LEU A 193 1.58 -7.44 -15.35
CA LEU A 193 2.37 -6.26 -15.76
C LEU A 193 2.71 -6.29 -17.27
N LYS A 194 3.13 -7.45 -17.81
CA LYS A 194 3.32 -7.61 -19.26
C LYS A 194 2.02 -7.34 -20.04
N ALA A 195 0.89 -7.85 -19.55
CA ALA A 195 -0.40 -7.62 -20.18
C ALA A 195 -0.83 -6.14 -20.16
N LEU A 196 -0.45 -5.38 -19.13
CA LEU A 196 -0.65 -3.93 -19.08
C LEU A 196 0.20 -3.17 -20.10
N VAL A 197 1.45 -3.60 -20.33
CA VAL A 197 2.30 -3.06 -21.40
C VAL A 197 1.64 -3.27 -22.76
N ASP A 198 1.19 -4.49 -23.06
CA ASP A 198 0.50 -4.81 -24.31
C ASP A 198 -0.81 -4.02 -24.48
N THR A 199 -1.55 -3.81 -23.39
CA THR A 199 -2.79 -3.03 -23.39
C THR A 199 -2.51 -1.56 -23.68
N ALA A 200 -1.45 -1.00 -23.09
CA ALA A 200 -1.02 0.37 -23.31
C ALA A 200 -0.63 0.61 -24.78
N TYR A 201 0.05 -0.34 -25.43
CA TYR A 201 0.35 -0.24 -26.86
C TYR A 201 -0.88 -0.24 -27.75
N LYS A 202 -1.91 -1.02 -27.40
CA LYS A 202 -3.12 -1.16 -28.22
C LYS A 202 -4.07 0.04 -28.10
N LYS A 203 -4.17 0.63 -26.92
CA LYS A 203 -5.25 1.58 -26.58
C LYS A 203 -4.79 2.83 -25.81
N GLY A 204 -3.52 2.90 -25.41
CA GLY A 204 -3.01 3.93 -24.51
C GLY A 204 -2.35 5.12 -25.20
N THR A 205 -2.04 6.13 -24.40
CA THR A 205 -1.19 7.26 -24.76
C THR A 205 0.29 6.90 -24.61
N ASN A 206 1.18 7.79 -25.08
CA ASN A 206 2.62 7.66 -24.82
C ASN A 206 2.94 7.54 -23.32
N SER A 207 2.24 8.30 -22.47
CA SER A 207 2.42 8.24 -21.02
C SER A 207 1.95 6.91 -20.44
N ASP A 208 0.88 6.31 -20.99
CA ASP A 208 0.44 4.97 -20.57
C ASP A 208 1.49 3.91 -20.92
N ILE A 209 2.06 3.97 -22.12
CA ILE A 209 3.11 3.04 -22.57
C ILE A 209 4.33 3.13 -21.66
N ILE A 210 4.81 4.36 -21.42
CA ILE A 210 5.97 4.60 -20.57
C ILE A 210 5.70 4.17 -19.13
N GLY A 211 4.54 4.51 -18.57
CA GLY A 211 4.15 4.11 -17.22
C GLY A 211 4.05 2.59 -17.06
N ALA A 212 3.49 1.88 -18.04
CA ALA A 212 3.40 0.42 -18.01
C ALA A 212 4.79 -0.25 -18.07
N TRP A 213 5.68 0.24 -18.95
CA TRP A 213 7.07 -0.24 -18.97
C TRP A 213 7.80 0.00 -17.66
N ARG A 214 7.64 1.20 -17.11
CA ARG A 214 8.25 1.56 -15.84
C ARG A 214 7.85 0.59 -14.73
N ASN A 215 6.55 0.29 -14.60
CA ASN A 215 6.06 -0.66 -13.60
C ASN A 215 6.68 -2.06 -13.77
N LEU A 216 6.86 -2.52 -15.02
CA LEU A 216 7.49 -3.80 -15.32
C LEU A 216 9.00 -3.80 -15.03
N ILE A 217 9.71 -2.72 -15.36
CA ILE A 217 11.13 -2.53 -15.04
C ILE A 217 11.33 -2.54 -13.52
N HIS A 218 10.52 -1.76 -12.79
CA HIS A 218 10.58 -1.67 -11.33
C HIS A 218 10.29 -3.02 -10.67
N TYR A 219 9.35 -3.81 -11.21
CA TYR A 219 9.13 -5.19 -10.78
C TYR A 219 10.40 -6.04 -10.93
N TYR A 220 11.06 -6.00 -12.09
CA TYR A 220 12.27 -6.79 -12.31
C TYR A 220 13.44 -6.35 -11.45
N ILE A 221 13.59 -5.04 -11.17
CA ILE A 221 14.59 -4.54 -10.24
C ILE A 221 14.32 -5.06 -8.82
N ARG A 222 13.07 -4.92 -8.33
CA ARG A 222 12.66 -5.39 -6.99
C ARG A 222 12.90 -6.89 -6.78
N PHE A 223 12.76 -7.70 -7.82
CA PHE A 223 13.00 -9.14 -7.76
C PHE A 223 14.40 -9.56 -8.20
N GLU A 224 15.35 -8.62 -8.27
CA GLU A 224 16.76 -8.85 -8.62
C GLU A 224 16.93 -9.62 -9.95
N ARG A 225 16.17 -9.21 -10.96
CA ARG A 225 16.18 -9.76 -12.33
C ARG A 225 16.75 -8.74 -13.34
N PRO A 226 18.06 -8.43 -13.26
CA PRO A 226 18.67 -7.33 -13.99
C PRO A 226 18.60 -7.46 -15.52
N GLU A 227 18.74 -8.67 -16.04
CA GLU A 227 18.70 -8.92 -17.49
C GLU A 227 17.33 -8.56 -18.09
N GLN A 228 16.25 -8.97 -17.42
CA GLN A 228 14.88 -8.64 -17.82
C GLN A 228 14.59 -7.15 -17.67
N ALA A 229 15.02 -6.54 -16.55
CA ALA A 229 14.89 -5.10 -16.33
C ALA A 229 15.59 -4.29 -17.44
N TYR A 230 16.83 -4.65 -17.77
CA TYR A 230 17.61 -4.02 -18.84
C TYR A 230 16.96 -4.21 -20.21
N SER A 231 16.49 -5.43 -20.54
CA SER A 231 15.78 -5.68 -21.79
C SER A 231 14.54 -4.79 -21.92
N CYS A 232 13.74 -4.68 -20.84
CA CYS A 232 12.57 -3.79 -20.81
C CYS A 232 12.97 -2.31 -20.92
N PHE A 233 14.04 -1.90 -20.26
CA PHE A 233 14.55 -0.53 -20.32
C PHE A 233 15.01 -0.12 -21.73
N GLN A 234 15.73 -1.01 -22.43
CA GLN A 234 16.12 -0.79 -23.83
C GLN A 234 14.90 -0.67 -24.75
N ARG A 235 13.86 -1.46 -24.50
CA ARG A 235 12.60 -1.33 -25.24
C ARG A 235 11.89 -0.02 -24.94
N LEU A 236 11.84 0.41 -23.68
CA LEU A 236 11.30 1.71 -23.28
C LEU A 236 12.00 2.86 -24.00
N ILE A 237 13.34 2.88 -24.05
CA ILE A 237 14.10 3.93 -24.75
C ILE A 237 13.78 3.95 -26.25
N ARG A 238 13.64 2.77 -26.87
CA ARG A 238 13.41 2.65 -28.32
C ARG A 238 11.97 2.96 -28.72
N GLU A 239 11.01 2.52 -27.92
CA GLU A 239 9.59 2.49 -28.27
C GLU A 239 8.79 3.63 -27.60
N GLY A 240 9.29 4.19 -26.49
CA GLY A 240 8.67 5.32 -25.79
C GLY A 240 9.18 6.68 -26.31
N ASP A 241 8.27 7.63 -26.50
CA ASP A 241 8.61 9.01 -26.86
C ASP A 241 9.00 9.78 -25.57
N LEU A 242 10.20 9.49 -25.05
CA LEU A 242 10.76 10.12 -23.85
C LEU A 242 10.87 11.64 -23.94
N PRO A 243 11.20 12.26 -25.10
CA PRO A 243 11.21 13.72 -25.23
C PRO A 243 9.88 14.39 -24.85
N LYS A 244 8.74 13.74 -25.11
CA LYS A 244 7.42 14.30 -24.73
C LYS A 244 7.17 14.36 -23.22
N ILE A 245 7.84 13.52 -22.44
CA ILE A 245 7.68 13.49 -20.98
C ILE A 245 8.87 14.13 -20.25
N TYR A 246 9.83 14.67 -21.00
CA TYR A 246 11.09 15.18 -20.48
C TYR A 246 10.94 16.20 -19.33
N HIS A 247 9.92 17.05 -19.42
CA HIS A 247 9.67 18.14 -18.48
C HIS A 247 8.75 17.77 -17.31
N ILE A 248 8.31 16.51 -17.20
CA ILE A 248 7.43 16.06 -16.12
C ILE A 248 8.13 15.04 -15.24
N ARG A 249 7.63 14.90 -14.01
CA ARG A 249 8.21 14.01 -12.97
C ARG A 249 8.37 12.55 -13.43
N LEU A 250 7.53 12.09 -14.36
CA LEU A 250 7.63 10.74 -14.92
C LEU A 250 9.01 10.44 -15.53
N PHE A 251 9.66 11.41 -16.18
CA PHE A 251 10.99 11.20 -16.75
C PHE A 251 12.06 11.00 -15.69
N GLU A 252 12.00 11.75 -14.60
CA GLU A 252 12.94 11.60 -13.49
C GLU A 252 12.77 10.25 -12.77
N TYR A 253 11.54 9.75 -12.66
CA TYR A 253 11.33 8.40 -12.14
C TYR A 253 11.94 7.31 -13.03
N ILE A 254 12.03 7.52 -14.34
CA ILE A 254 12.75 6.60 -15.25
C ILE A 254 14.27 6.69 -15.02
N LEU A 255 14.79 7.89 -14.77
CA LEU A 255 16.19 8.05 -14.37
C LEU A 255 16.46 7.33 -13.05
N GLU A 256 15.57 7.45 -12.07
CA GLU A 256 15.65 6.76 -10.78
C GLU A 256 15.75 5.24 -10.95
N ASP A 257 14.84 4.63 -11.72
CA ASP A 257 14.86 3.18 -12.01
C ASP A 257 16.14 2.80 -12.80
N CYS A 258 16.64 3.67 -13.68
CA CYS A 258 17.91 3.46 -14.38
C CYS A 258 19.11 3.46 -13.41
N MET A 259 19.12 4.34 -12.40
CA MET A 259 20.20 4.41 -11.41
C MET A 259 20.25 3.13 -10.58
N GLU A 260 19.09 2.63 -10.14
CA GLU A 260 19.00 1.34 -9.45
C GLU A 260 19.51 0.19 -10.33
N LEU A 261 19.11 0.17 -11.60
CA LEU A 261 19.55 -0.85 -12.54
C LEU A 261 21.05 -0.81 -12.80
N ILE A 262 21.69 0.37 -12.81
CA ILE A 262 23.15 0.51 -12.90
C ILE A 262 23.84 -0.18 -11.72
N CYS A 263 23.33 0.04 -10.50
CA CYS A 263 23.88 -0.58 -9.30
C CYS A 263 23.65 -2.10 -9.28
N LEU A 264 22.50 -2.56 -9.80
CA LEU A 264 22.12 -3.97 -9.83
C LEU A 264 22.84 -4.76 -10.95
N TYR A 265 23.10 -4.14 -12.11
CA TYR A 265 23.60 -4.83 -13.30
C TYR A 265 24.96 -4.30 -13.78
N SER A 266 26.02 -4.70 -13.07
CA SER A 266 27.40 -4.24 -13.30
C SER A 266 27.89 -4.43 -14.75
N GLU A 267 27.49 -5.51 -15.43
CA GLU A 267 27.87 -5.78 -16.83
C GLU A 267 27.36 -4.72 -17.82
N LYS A 268 26.22 -4.09 -17.49
CA LYS A 268 25.58 -3.06 -18.32
C LYS A 268 25.62 -1.66 -17.71
N ALA A 269 26.21 -1.51 -16.53
CA ALA A 269 26.31 -0.27 -15.78
C ALA A 269 26.89 0.89 -16.61
N GLY A 270 28.00 0.66 -17.33
CA GLY A 270 28.62 1.69 -18.16
C GLY A 270 27.75 2.14 -19.33
N GLU A 271 27.01 1.22 -19.95
CA GLU A 271 26.09 1.52 -21.07
C GLU A 271 24.88 2.32 -20.60
N LEU A 272 24.27 1.89 -19.50
CA LEU A 272 23.14 2.57 -18.86
C LEU A 272 23.53 3.97 -18.37
N TRP A 273 24.71 4.09 -17.74
CA TRP A 273 25.22 5.39 -17.30
C TRP A 273 25.51 6.32 -18.47
N ALA A 274 26.08 5.82 -19.57
CA ALA A 274 26.32 6.64 -20.76
C ALA A 274 25.02 7.25 -21.32
N TRP A 275 23.89 6.53 -21.23
CA TRP A 275 22.57 7.07 -21.59
C TRP A 275 22.04 8.07 -20.57
N ALA A 276 22.11 7.76 -19.27
CA ALA A 276 21.47 8.57 -18.23
C ALA A 276 22.26 9.84 -17.86
N ARG A 277 23.59 9.78 -17.92
CA ARG A 277 24.51 10.82 -17.41
C ARG A 277 24.22 12.23 -17.94
N PRO A 278 23.97 12.46 -19.25
CA PRO A 278 23.66 13.81 -19.74
C PRO A 278 22.43 14.41 -19.06
N PHE A 279 21.41 13.59 -18.80
CA PHE A 279 20.17 14.04 -18.17
C PHE A 279 20.33 14.32 -16.68
N VAL A 280 21.17 13.55 -15.99
CA VAL A 280 21.53 13.75 -14.58
C VAL A 280 22.32 15.05 -14.43
N ILE A 281 23.26 15.34 -15.33
CA ILE A 281 24.03 16.60 -15.33
C ILE A 281 23.10 17.79 -15.54
N GLU A 282 22.23 17.74 -16.54
CA GLU A 282 21.31 18.84 -16.84
C GLU A 282 20.37 19.15 -15.65
N ARG A 283 20.02 18.13 -14.86
CA ARG A 283 19.11 18.25 -13.72
C ARG A 283 19.82 18.41 -12.38
N ALA A 284 21.15 18.53 -12.34
CA ALA A 284 21.92 18.47 -11.09
C ALA A 284 21.45 19.46 -10.01
N ASP A 285 20.80 20.57 -10.37
CA ASP A 285 20.26 21.57 -9.44
C ASP A 285 18.80 21.37 -8.99
N ASP A 286 18.05 20.49 -9.66
CA ASP A 286 16.59 20.33 -9.53
C ASP A 286 16.16 18.84 -9.54
N MET A 287 16.84 18.01 -8.74
CA MET A 287 16.40 16.63 -8.47
C MET A 287 15.71 16.54 -7.10
N PHE A 288 14.86 15.53 -6.93
CA PHE A 288 14.38 15.15 -5.59
C PHE A 288 15.40 14.26 -4.88
N GLY A 289 15.32 14.19 -3.54
CA GLY A 289 16.32 13.54 -2.68
C GLY A 289 16.72 12.13 -3.12
N ASN A 290 15.74 11.24 -3.34
CA ASN A 290 16.03 9.86 -3.75
C ASN A 290 16.79 9.77 -5.07
N LEU A 291 16.51 10.66 -6.03
CA LEU A 291 17.23 10.68 -7.30
C LEU A 291 18.69 11.10 -7.09
N TYR A 292 18.98 12.08 -6.22
CA TYR A 292 20.37 12.40 -5.85
C TYR A 292 21.09 11.19 -5.27
N GLU A 293 20.49 10.52 -4.27
CA GLU A 293 21.11 9.39 -3.59
C GLU A 293 21.45 8.26 -4.55
N LYS A 294 20.49 7.90 -5.40
CA LYS A 294 20.66 6.84 -6.40
C LYS A 294 21.63 7.23 -7.50
N SER A 295 21.62 8.48 -7.97
CA SER A 295 22.61 8.99 -8.94
C SER A 295 24.03 8.98 -8.40
N ILE A 296 24.23 9.32 -7.11
CA ILE A 296 25.55 9.24 -6.46
C ILE A 296 26.02 7.78 -6.40
N LEU A 297 25.14 6.85 -6.02
CA LEU A 297 25.47 5.40 -5.99
C LEU A 297 25.81 4.86 -7.38
N ALA A 298 25.02 5.23 -8.39
CA ALA A 298 25.26 4.84 -9.78
C ALA A 298 26.60 5.39 -10.30
N ALA A 299 26.89 6.68 -10.07
CA ALA A 299 28.17 7.30 -10.45
C ALA A 299 29.37 6.60 -9.78
N LYS A 300 29.25 6.24 -8.49
CA LYS A 300 30.26 5.45 -7.77
C LYS A 300 30.44 4.07 -8.40
N ALA A 301 29.36 3.38 -8.75
CA ALA A 301 29.41 2.04 -9.34
C ALA A 301 30.20 2.00 -10.67
N VAL A 302 30.17 3.09 -11.44
CA VAL A 302 30.93 3.22 -12.70
C VAL A 302 32.23 4.00 -12.58
N ASN A 303 32.61 4.42 -11.36
CA ASN A 303 33.78 5.25 -11.08
C ASN A 303 33.82 6.58 -11.86
N ASP A 304 32.66 7.26 -12.01
CA ASP A 304 32.59 8.58 -12.65
C ASP A 304 32.98 9.70 -11.66
N GLU A 305 33.85 10.62 -12.10
CA GLU A 305 34.32 11.74 -11.29
C GLU A 305 33.19 12.73 -10.92
N PHE A 306 32.10 12.75 -11.69
CA PHE A 306 30.92 13.59 -11.46
C PHE A 306 30.22 13.29 -10.12
N VAL A 307 30.54 12.16 -9.47
CA VAL A 307 30.08 11.85 -8.11
C VAL A 307 30.29 13.00 -7.13
N ARG A 308 31.41 13.72 -7.22
CA ARG A 308 31.74 14.82 -6.29
C ARG A 308 30.81 16.02 -6.48
N GLU A 309 30.46 16.32 -7.73
CA GLU A 309 29.52 17.38 -8.06
C GLU A 309 28.11 17.00 -7.59
N LEU A 310 27.68 15.76 -7.82
CA LEU A 310 26.40 15.25 -7.31
C LEU A 310 26.29 15.32 -5.78
N GLU A 311 27.35 14.92 -5.06
CA GLU A 311 27.40 15.03 -3.60
C GLU A 311 27.27 16.49 -3.15
N HIS A 312 27.92 17.43 -3.85
CA HIS A 312 27.80 18.86 -3.57
C HIS A 312 26.37 19.38 -3.79
N HIS A 313 25.77 19.10 -4.95
CA HIS A 313 24.39 19.51 -5.24
C HIS A 313 23.40 18.88 -4.26
N TYR A 314 23.62 17.63 -3.82
CA TYR A 314 22.76 16.99 -2.84
C TYR A 314 22.82 17.70 -1.47
N GLN A 315 24.01 18.14 -1.03
CA GLN A 315 24.12 18.94 0.20
C GLN A 315 23.38 20.27 0.08
N LEU A 316 23.53 20.99 -1.04
CA LEU A 316 22.77 22.23 -1.29
C LEU A 316 21.26 21.98 -1.29
N TRP A 317 20.81 20.84 -1.83
CA TRP A 317 19.40 20.43 -1.76
C TRP A 317 18.93 20.21 -0.32
N LYS A 318 19.71 19.52 0.52
CA LYS A 318 19.37 19.31 1.94
C LYS A 318 19.23 20.62 2.71
N GLU A 319 20.17 21.54 2.49
CA GLU A 319 20.13 22.88 3.08
C GLU A 319 18.86 23.64 2.68
N ARG A 320 18.46 23.58 1.41
CA ARG A 320 17.20 24.19 0.92
C ARG A 320 15.96 23.55 1.55
N MET A 321 15.99 22.24 1.80
CA MET A 321 14.88 21.47 2.36
C MET A 321 14.85 21.44 3.89
N GLN A 322 15.86 22.03 4.55
CA GLN A 322 16.03 22.02 6.01
C GLN A 322 16.15 20.59 6.59
N LEU A 323 16.84 19.71 5.86
CA LEU A 323 17.08 18.29 6.21
C LEU A 323 18.49 18.03 6.74
#